data_AF-A0A2M8KS03-F1
#
_entry.id   AF-A0A2M8KS03-F1
#
_cell.length_a   1.000
_cell.length_b   1.000
_cell.length_c   1.000
_cell.angle_alpha   90.00
_cell.angle_beta   90.00
_cell.angle_gamma   90.00
#
_symmetry.space_group_name_H-M   'P 1'
#
loop_
_entity.id
_entity.type
_entity.pdbx_description
1 polymer ?
#
loop_
_entity_poly.entity_id
_entity_poly.type
_entity_poly.pdbx_seq_one_letter_code
_entity_poly.pdbx_strand_id
1 'polypeptide(L)'
;MNTSFEEKKDAVQEKILGCMIKALRDGTLKVEESRASAQFVLSKIDSVGTSQELLALLQELSTRWKVYESVLLEEKGKQIQSEDTDQIKQVQQKLQKFL
;
A
#
# COMPACT_ATOMS: atom_id res chain seq x y z
N MET A 1 9.95 8.74 -16.62
CA MET A 1 9.48 7.72 -15.67
C MET A 1 9.46 8.34 -14.29
N ASN A 2 8.35 8.26 -13.57
CA ASN A 2 8.21 8.84 -12.22
C ASN A 2 8.87 7.89 -11.22
N THR A 3 10.18 8.04 -11.01
CA THR A 3 11.00 7.15 -10.17
C THR A 3 10.42 6.97 -8.76
N SER A 4 9.81 8.03 -8.21
CA SER A 4 9.21 8.01 -6.86
C SER A 4 8.02 7.05 -6.70
N PHE A 5 7.23 6.79 -7.76
CA PHE A 5 6.08 5.88 -7.64
C PHE A 5 6.50 4.42 -7.75
N GLU A 6 7.44 4.13 -8.65
CA GLU A 6 8.04 2.80 -8.78
C GLU A 6 8.76 2.40 -7.48
N GLU A 7 9.54 3.30 -6.88
CA GLU A 7 10.16 3.08 -5.56
C GLU A 7 9.13 2.77 -4.47
N LYS A 8 7.98 3.47 -4.47
CA LYS A 8 6.89 3.18 -3.54
C LYS A 8 6.28 1.80 -3.78
N LYS A 9 6.09 1.42 -5.04
CA LYS A 9 5.55 0.11 -5.43
C LYS A 9 6.49 -1.01 -4.96
N ASP A 10 7.78 -0.87 -5.19
CA ASP A 10 8.81 -1.81 -4.75
C ASP A 10 8.81 -1.96 -3.22
N ALA A 11 8.78 -0.84 -2.49
CA ALA A 11 8.71 -0.86 -1.03
C ALA A 11 7.45 -1.58 -0.50
N VAL A 12 6.31 -1.46 -1.19
CA VAL A 12 5.09 -2.18 -0.83
C VAL A 12 5.21 -3.68 -1.15
N GLN A 13 5.83 -4.05 -2.28
CA GLN A 13 6.08 -5.45 -2.62
C GLN A 13 6.97 -6.13 -1.57
N GLU A 14 8.03 -5.47 -1.11
CA GLU A 14 8.90 -6.00 -0.05
C GLU A 14 8.14 -6.26 1.25
N LYS A 15 7.22 -5.36 1.62
CA LYS A 15 6.37 -5.56 2.80
C LYS A 15 5.40 -6.71 2.64
N ILE A 16 4.76 -6.84 1.47
CA ILE A 16 3.88 -7.98 1.17
C ILE A 16 4.66 -9.28 1.33
N LEU A 17 5.88 -9.34 0.80
CA LEU A 17 6.76 -10.50 0.93
C LEU A 17 7.12 -10.77 2.40
N GLY A 18 7.50 -9.73 3.16
CA GLY A 18 7.79 -9.85 4.58
C GLY A 18 6.59 -10.38 5.39
N CYS A 19 5.39 -9.86 5.13
CA CYS A 19 4.14 -10.35 5.72
C CYS A 19 3.87 -11.81 5.35
N MET A 20 4.09 -12.20 4.09
CA MET A 20 3.89 -13.57 3.63
C MET A 20 4.84 -14.56 4.31
N ILE A 21 6.13 -14.23 4.37
CA ILE A 21 7.15 -15.05 5.03
C ILE A 21 6.81 -15.22 6.52
N LYS A 22 6.46 -14.11 7.18
CA LYS A 22 6.04 -14.14 8.59
C LYS A 22 4.80 -15.01 8.78
N ALA A 23 3.78 -14.85 7.93
CA ALA A 23 2.54 -15.59 8.05
C ALA A 23 2.72 -17.11 7.82
N LEU A 24 3.58 -17.48 6.86
CA LEU A 24 3.99 -18.87 6.64
C LEU A 24 4.70 -19.46 7.85
N ARG A 25 5.67 -18.72 8.42
CA ARG A 25 6.40 -19.16 9.63
C ARG A 25 5.49 -19.30 10.84
N ASP A 26 4.56 -18.37 11.01
CA ASP A 26 3.65 -18.32 12.14
C ASP A 26 2.42 -19.24 11.93
N GLY A 27 2.32 -19.94 10.78
CA GLY A 27 1.24 -20.88 10.45
C GLY A 27 -0.12 -20.23 10.18
N THR A 28 -0.16 -18.90 9.99
CA THR A 28 -1.38 -18.12 9.74
C THR A 28 -1.73 -17.99 8.27
N LEU A 29 -0.85 -18.47 7.39
CA LEU A 29 -1.05 -18.60 5.95
C LEU A 29 -0.52 -19.96 5.52
N LYS A 30 -1.30 -20.74 4.77
CA LYS A 30 -0.83 -22.02 4.21
C LYS A 30 0.02 -21.80 2.96
N VAL A 31 0.79 -22.82 2.57
CA VAL A 31 1.63 -22.75 1.36
C VAL A 31 0.80 -22.51 0.10
N GLU A 32 -0.35 -23.15 -0.02
CA GLU A 32 -1.26 -23.00 -1.15
C GLU A 32 -1.84 -21.59 -1.22
N GLU A 33 -2.20 -21.02 -0.06
CA GLU A 33 -2.69 -19.65 0.04
C GLU A 33 -1.60 -18.64 -0.28
N SER A 34 -0.36 -18.88 0.17
CA SER A 34 0.80 -18.03 -0.15
C SER A 34 1.13 -18.02 -1.65
N ARG A 35 0.98 -19.16 -2.33
CA ARG A 35 1.14 -19.24 -3.78
C ARG A 35 0.03 -18.46 -4.49
N ALA A 36 -1.21 -18.63 -4.05
CA ALA A 36 -2.36 -17.95 -4.65
C ALA A 36 -2.29 -16.43 -4.46
N SER A 37 -1.91 -15.95 -3.28
CA SER A 37 -1.75 -14.52 -3.01
C SER A 37 -0.54 -13.93 -3.76
N ALA A 38 0.58 -14.64 -3.86
CA ALA A 38 1.73 -14.21 -4.65
C ALA A 38 1.37 -14.05 -6.13
N GLN A 39 0.69 -15.04 -6.71
CA GLN A 39 0.22 -14.98 -8.11
C GLN A 39 -0.74 -13.82 -8.34
N PHE A 40 -1.68 -13.62 -7.42
CA PHE A 40 -2.60 -12.49 -7.48
C PHE A 40 -1.85 -11.15 -7.51
N VAL A 41 -0.88 -10.94 -6.61
CA VAL A 41 -0.07 -9.70 -6.58
C VAL A 41 0.69 -9.53 -7.89
N LEU A 42 1.42 -10.55 -8.34
CA LEU A 42 2.20 -10.49 -9.57
C LEU A 42 1.34 -10.20 -10.80
N SER A 43 0.12 -10.73 -10.87
CA SER A 43 -0.79 -10.50 -12.00
C SER A 43 -1.35 -9.07 -12.10
N LYS A 44 -1.27 -8.27 -11.02
CA LYS A 44 -1.91 -6.95 -10.95
C LYS A 44 -0.92 -5.82 -10.72
N ILE A 45 0.18 -6.06 -10.01
CA ILE A 45 1.07 -5.02 -9.52
C ILE A 45 1.71 -4.19 -10.64
N ASP A 46 1.99 -4.79 -11.80
CA ASP A 46 2.56 -4.08 -12.96
C ASP A 46 1.58 -3.11 -13.62
N SER A 47 0.28 -3.34 -13.45
CA SER A 47 -0.78 -2.45 -13.99
C SER A 47 -1.10 -1.27 -13.08
N VAL A 48 -0.57 -1.25 -11.86
CA VAL A 48 -0.79 -0.17 -10.90
C VAL A 48 0.07 1.03 -11.29
N GLY A 49 -0.57 2.16 -11.62
CA GLY A 49 0.11 3.41 -12.01
C GLY A 49 -0.06 4.54 -11.00
N THR A 50 -0.94 4.38 -10.01
CA THR A 50 -1.27 5.43 -9.04
C THR A 50 -1.34 4.91 -7.60
N SER A 51 -1.19 5.82 -6.63
CA SER A 51 -1.34 5.46 -5.21
C SER A 51 -2.75 4.94 -4.87
N GLN A 52 -3.78 5.41 -5.57
CA GLN A 52 -5.15 4.97 -5.35
C GLN A 52 -5.38 3.55 -5.87
N GLU A 53 -4.83 3.21 -7.04
CA GLU A 53 -4.84 1.84 -7.57
C GLU A 53 -4.04 0.88 -6.69
N LEU A 54 -2.90 1.34 -6.15
CA LEU A 54 -2.11 0.55 -5.21
C LEU A 54 -2.90 0.21 -3.95
N LEU A 55 -3.65 1.19 -3.40
CA LEU A 55 -4.52 0.95 -2.25
C LEU A 55 -5.71 0.06 -2.57
N ALA A 56 -6.30 0.20 -3.76
CA ALA A 56 -7.36 -0.71 -4.20
C ALA A 56 -6.85 -2.16 -4.31
N LEU A 57 -5.64 -2.36 -4.85
CA LEU A 57 -4.98 -3.66 -4.88
C LEU A 57 -4.76 -4.21 -3.47
N LEU A 58 -4.22 -3.41 -2.56
CA LEU A 58 -4.00 -3.81 -1.17
C LEU A 58 -5.31 -4.12 -0.43
N GLN A 59 -6.38 -3.38 -0.71
CA GLN A 59 -7.71 -3.63 -0.17
C GLN A 59 -8.26 -4.97 -0.64
N GLU A 60 -8.14 -5.29 -1.94
CA GLU A 60 -8.58 -6.57 -2.48
C GLU A 60 -7.74 -7.72 -1.92
N LEU A 61 -6.42 -7.52 -1.82
CA LEU A 61 -5.48 -8.47 -1.25
C LEU A 61 -5.82 -8.78 0.22
N SER A 62 -6.03 -7.76 1.05
CA SER A 62 -6.32 -7.94 2.48
C SER A 62 -7.72 -8.52 2.73
N THR A 63 -8.67 -8.26 1.83
CA THR A 63 -10.02 -8.84 1.89
C THR A 63 -9.98 -10.34 1.62
N ARG A 64 -9.14 -10.79 0.69
CA ARG A 64 -8.95 -12.21 0.37
C ARG A 64 -8.06 -12.91 1.39
N TRP A 65 -7.02 -12.23 1.88
CA TRP A 65 -6.05 -12.77 2.83
C TRP A 65 -5.73 -11.74 3.92
N LYS A 66 -6.33 -11.94 5.10
CA LYS A 66 -6.27 -11.00 6.22
C LYS A 66 -4.84 -10.67 6.69
N VAL A 67 -3.88 -11.56 6.44
CA VAL A 67 -2.47 -11.36 6.83
C VAL A 67 -1.83 -10.09 6.23
N TYR A 68 -2.40 -9.54 5.15
CA TYR A 68 -1.93 -8.32 4.50
C TYR A 68 -2.62 -7.03 4.99
N GLU A 69 -3.56 -7.12 5.92
CA GLU A 69 -4.30 -5.96 6.47
C GLU A 69 -3.38 -4.88 7.02
N SER A 70 -2.29 -5.28 7.69
CA SER A 70 -1.29 -4.35 8.21
C SER A 70 -0.62 -3.49 7.14
N VAL A 71 -0.35 -4.06 5.96
CA VAL A 71 0.26 -3.33 4.82
C VAL A 71 -0.72 -2.30 4.27
N LEU A 72 -1.99 -2.68 4.13
CA LEU A 72 -3.05 -1.75 3.71
C LEU A 72 -3.17 -0.57 4.68
N LEU A 73 -3.25 -0.84 5.99
CA LEU A 73 -3.43 0.21 7.00
C LEU A 73 -2.26 1.19 7.01
N GLU A 74 -1.03 0.71 6.86
CA GLU A 74 0.14 1.56 6.80
C GLU A 74 0.13 2.48 5.58
N GLU A 75 -0.14 1.95 4.39
CA GLU A 75 -0.17 2.75 3.16
C GLU A 75 -1.35 3.72 3.13
N LYS A 76 -2.50 3.33 3.69
CA LYS A 76 -3.64 4.22 3.87
C LYS A 76 -3.31 5.37 4.83
N GLY A 77 -2.61 5.07 5.93
CA GLY A 77 -2.14 6.08 6.87
C GLY A 77 -1.20 7.10 6.22
N LYS A 78 -0.26 6.65 5.37
CA LYS A 78 0.64 7.53 4.61
C LYS A 78 -0.12 8.44 3.64
N GLN A 79 -1.14 7.91 2.96
CA GLN A 79 -1.97 8.73 2.07
C GLN A 79 -2.68 9.84 2.86
N ILE A 80 -3.36 9.48 3.95
CA ILE A 80 -4.08 10.45 4.79
C ILE A 80 -3.12 11.52 5.32
N GLN A 81 -1.93 11.14 5.79
CA GLN A 81 -0.94 12.08 6.28
C GLN A 81 -0.46 13.06 5.19
N SER A 82 -0.30 12.58 3.95
CA SER A 82 0.05 13.43 2.81
C SER A 82 -1.07 14.43 2.51
N GLU A 83 -2.33 13.96 2.50
CA GLU A 83 -3.51 14.79 2.27
C GLU A 83 -3.67 15.87 3.35
N ASP A 84 -3.51 15.49 4.62
CA ASP A 84 -3.55 16.41 5.76
C ASP A 84 -2.46 17.49 5.64
N THR A 85 -1.24 17.08 5.28
CA THR A 85 -0.11 18.00 5.09
C THR A 85 -0.41 19.01 3.98
N ASP A 86 -0.99 18.57 2.88
CA ASP A 86 -1.34 19.46 1.76
C ASP A 86 -2.49 20.40 2.12
N GLN A 87 -3.50 19.93 2.87
CA GLN A 87 -4.56 20.79 3.38
C GLN A 87 -4.02 21.87 4.34
N ILE A 88 -3.12 21.49 5.26
CA ILE A 88 -2.48 22.45 6.18
C ILE A 88 -1.72 23.52 5.40
N LYS A 89 -0.93 23.14 4.38
CA LYS A 89 -0.23 24.09 3.51
C LYS A 89 -1.19 25.03 2.79
N GLN A 90 -2.30 24.52 2.26
CA GLN A 90 -3.31 25.35 1.61
C GLN A 90 -3.94 26.36 2.58
N VAL A 91 -4.22 25.96 3.81
CA VAL A 91 -4.74 26.85 4.86
C VAL A 91 -3.71 27.93 5.21
N GLN A 92 -2.44 27.56 5.42
CA GLN A 92 -1.36 28.51 5.68
C GLN A 92 -1.20 29.55 4.57
N GLN A 93 -1.23 29.11 3.31
CA GLN A 93 -1.16 30.00 2.15
C GLN A 93 -2.35 30.96 2.06
N LYS A 94 -3.56 30.50 2.42
CA LYS A 94 -4.74 31.36 2.48
C LYS A 94 -4.58 32.42 3.56
N LEU A 95 -4.19 32.02 4.78
CA LEU A 95 -4.00 32.94 5.91
C LEU A 95 -2.93 34.00 5.61
N GLN A 96 -1.83 33.63 4.96
CA GLN A 96 -0.78 34.58 4.54
C GLN A 96 -1.27 35.63 3.53
N LYS A 97 -2.33 35.35 2.76
CA LYS A 97 -2.91 36.34 1.83
C LYS A 97 -3.84 37.35 2.51
N PHE A 98 -4.23 37.10 3.76
CA PHE A 98 -5.10 37.98 4.56
C PHE A 98 -4.34 38.82 5.59
N LEU A 99 -3.02 38.60 5.73
CA LEU A 99 -2.10 39.38 6.55
C LEU A 99 -1.25 40.27 5.63
#